data_AF-A0A3C1H868-F1
#
_entry.id   AF-A0A3C1H868-F1
#
_cell.length_a   1.000
_cell.length_b   1.000
_cell.length_c   1.000
_cell.angle_alpha   90.00
_cell.angle_beta   90.00
_cell.angle_gamma   90.00
#
_symmetry.space_group_name_H-M   'P 1'
#
loop_
_entity.id
_entity.type
_entity.pdbx_description
1 polymer ?
#
loop_
_entity_poly.entity_id
_entity_poly.type
_entity_poly.pdbx_seq_one_letter_code
_entity_poly.pdbx_strand_id
1 'polypeptide(L)'
;MVATRLEPAYRKFQDAIRVAVELKRASGEGAGSQIQSAVSSAEAGILTGICASVFIVLVSGYCLIRAINLPLQRLTQAMEKIREGDFTGRLTADRRDEFGELAGGFNHMADSLSALVSQVQRSGYLVNSSASQLSAGARQQEAGAQEAAATTVEIGATAKEISSTSQDLVKTVKEVATVAEQTTTMAGNGQAGLLRMQETMVQVMGAASAISGKLTVLNEKAGSISQVVTTIAKVADQTNLLSLNAAIEAEKAGEYGRGFAVVATEIRRLADQTAVASHDIEQTVKEMQTAVSAGVMSVDKFSEEVRRGVQEVNQVGGQLNEIIRQVQALTPQFETVRDGMQMHAVGAQQISSALVQLGESTQQTVESLRQSTATIERLNEATDTLRNSVARFRLQSAEPQGPGGRPSASLEPPSRADLPQPEGRVLDA
;
A
#
# COMPACT_ATOMS: atom_id res chain seq x y z
N MET A 1 51.89 -180.12 -14.01
CA MET A 1 50.43 -180.13 -14.29
C MET A 1 49.72 -178.99 -13.51
N VAL A 2 50.13 -177.72 -13.68
CA VAL A 2 49.51 -176.52 -13.02
C VAL A 2 49.36 -175.32 -13.98
N ALA A 3 49.85 -175.40 -15.23
CA ALA A 3 49.92 -174.24 -16.14
C ALA A 3 48.66 -173.96 -16.97
N THR A 4 47.56 -174.70 -16.82
CA THR A 4 46.42 -174.66 -17.76
C THR A 4 45.11 -174.06 -17.21
N ARG A 5 45.11 -173.35 -16.07
CA ARG A 5 43.89 -172.72 -15.51
C ARG A 5 43.95 -171.23 -15.14
N LEU A 6 45.09 -170.52 -15.30
CA LEU A 6 45.21 -169.11 -14.89
C LEU A 6 45.06 -168.06 -16.02
N GLU A 7 45.18 -168.46 -17.28
CA GLU A 7 45.15 -167.54 -18.43
C GLU A 7 43.82 -166.77 -18.67
N PRO A 8 42.62 -167.37 -18.49
CA PRO A 8 41.38 -166.65 -18.78
C PRO A 8 41.02 -165.58 -17.73
N ALA A 9 41.51 -165.70 -16.49
CA ALA A 9 41.24 -164.73 -15.43
C ALA A 9 42.00 -163.40 -15.65
N TYR A 10 43.22 -163.46 -16.20
CA TYR A 10 44.06 -162.28 -16.45
C TYR A 10 43.49 -161.39 -17.57
N ARG A 11 42.89 -161.97 -18.62
CA ARG A 11 42.26 -161.19 -19.71
C ARG A 11 41.02 -160.42 -19.26
N LYS A 12 40.15 -161.01 -18.43
CA LYS A 12 38.97 -160.30 -17.89
C LYS A 12 39.37 -159.09 -17.03
N PHE A 13 40.47 -159.18 -16.29
CA PHE A 13 40.99 -158.07 -15.49
C PHE A 13 41.52 -156.94 -16.38
N GLN A 14 42.22 -157.26 -17.48
CA GLN A 14 42.71 -156.26 -18.42
C GLN A 14 41.58 -155.54 -19.16
N ASP A 15 40.52 -156.23 -19.58
CA ASP A 15 39.36 -155.58 -20.22
C ASP A 15 38.58 -154.68 -19.25
N ALA A 16 38.43 -155.10 -17.99
CA ALA A 16 37.79 -154.28 -16.96
C ALA A 16 38.56 -152.97 -16.68
N ILE A 17 39.90 -153.02 -16.68
CA ILE A 17 40.74 -151.83 -16.57
C ILE A 17 40.57 -150.92 -17.79
N ARG A 18 40.51 -151.48 -19.00
CA ARG A 18 40.39 -150.71 -20.24
C ARG A 18 39.07 -149.93 -20.29
N VAL A 19 37.96 -150.57 -19.92
CA VAL A 19 36.63 -149.93 -19.84
C VAL A 19 36.59 -148.85 -18.76
N ALA A 20 37.19 -149.08 -17.58
CA ALA A 20 37.23 -148.08 -16.51
C ALA A 20 38.04 -146.84 -16.89
N VAL A 21 39.12 -146.99 -17.67
CA VAL A 21 39.93 -145.88 -18.17
C VAL A 21 39.17 -145.08 -19.24
N GLU A 22 38.47 -145.73 -20.17
CA GLU A 22 37.65 -145.03 -21.18
C GLU A 22 36.48 -144.27 -20.54
N LEU A 23 35.81 -144.86 -19.55
CA LEU A 23 34.68 -144.22 -18.87
C LEU A 23 35.11 -143.01 -18.04
N LYS A 24 36.30 -143.05 -17.42
CA LYS A 24 36.91 -141.86 -16.78
C LYS A 24 37.35 -140.82 -17.79
N ARG A 25 37.85 -141.22 -18.97
CA ARG A 25 38.28 -140.28 -20.02
C ARG A 25 37.10 -139.55 -20.64
N ALA A 26 36.01 -140.26 -20.97
CA ALA A 26 34.78 -139.65 -21.48
C ALA A 26 34.11 -138.71 -20.45
N SER A 27 34.11 -139.09 -19.17
CA SER A 27 33.60 -138.23 -18.10
C SER A 27 34.50 -137.00 -17.85
N GLY A 28 35.82 -137.15 -18.02
CA GLY A 28 36.80 -136.06 -17.93
C GLY A 28 36.70 -135.06 -19.10
N GLU A 29 36.50 -135.54 -20.33
CA GLU A 29 36.28 -134.67 -21.50
C GLU A 29 34.93 -133.93 -21.43
N GLY A 30 33.89 -134.58 -20.90
CA GLY A 30 32.60 -133.95 -20.62
C GLY A 30 32.65 -132.87 -19.53
N ALA A 31 33.42 -133.10 -18.45
CA ALA A 31 33.65 -132.09 -17.41
C ALA A 31 34.47 -130.90 -17.93
N GLY A 32 35.46 -131.15 -18.79
CA GLY A 32 36.27 -130.10 -19.43
C GLY A 32 35.46 -129.14 -20.28
N SER A 33 34.53 -129.63 -21.11
CA SER A 33 33.71 -128.76 -21.97
C SER A 33 32.68 -127.94 -21.17
N GLN A 34 32.11 -128.52 -20.10
CA GLN A 34 31.20 -127.79 -19.21
C GLN A 34 31.93 -126.66 -18.47
N ILE A 35 33.15 -126.88 -17.99
CA ILE A 35 33.97 -125.83 -17.36
C ILE A 35 34.28 -124.72 -18.36
N GLN A 36 34.69 -125.06 -19.60
CA GLN A 36 34.98 -124.05 -20.62
C GLN A 36 33.75 -123.18 -20.97
N SER A 37 32.57 -123.80 -21.11
CA SER A 37 31.32 -123.08 -21.35
C SER A 37 30.90 -122.21 -20.16
N ALA A 38 31.06 -122.70 -18.93
CA ALA A 38 30.77 -121.95 -17.72
C ALA A 38 31.69 -120.73 -17.56
N VAL A 39 33.00 -120.89 -17.82
CA VAL A 39 33.98 -119.79 -17.80
C VAL A 39 33.66 -118.75 -18.87
N SER A 40 33.37 -119.15 -20.11
CA SER A 40 33.04 -118.19 -21.18
C SER A 40 31.74 -117.40 -20.92
N SER A 41 30.73 -118.04 -20.32
CA SER A 41 29.48 -117.36 -19.92
C SER A 41 29.69 -116.41 -18.75
N ALA A 42 30.58 -116.74 -17.81
CA ALA A 42 30.95 -115.87 -16.69
C ALA A 42 31.76 -114.65 -17.15
N GLU A 43 32.72 -114.83 -18.06
CA GLU A 43 33.49 -113.72 -18.66
C GLU A 43 32.59 -112.74 -19.44
N ALA A 44 31.65 -113.26 -20.23
CA ALA A 44 30.67 -112.43 -20.93
C ALA A 44 29.73 -111.68 -19.96
N GLY A 45 29.32 -112.32 -18.86
CA GLY A 45 28.52 -111.70 -17.80
C GLY A 45 29.26 -110.56 -17.08
N ILE A 46 30.55 -110.74 -16.80
CA ILE A 46 31.39 -109.72 -16.18
C ILE A 46 31.60 -108.53 -17.13
N LEU A 47 31.94 -108.79 -18.40
CA LEU A 47 32.13 -107.74 -19.41
C LEU A 47 30.86 -106.92 -19.65
N THR A 48 29.71 -107.57 -19.79
CA THR A 48 28.41 -106.88 -19.95
C THR A 48 28.04 -106.07 -18.71
N GLY A 49 28.29 -106.59 -17.50
CA GLY A 49 28.09 -105.86 -16.25
C GLY A 49 28.99 -104.62 -16.11
N ILE A 50 30.25 -104.71 -16.53
CA ILE A 50 31.17 -103.57 -16.55
C ILE A 50 30.72 -102.54 -17.60
N CYS A 51 30.37 -102.96 -18.81
CA CYS A 51 29.87 -102.05 -19.84
C CYS A 51 28.57 -101.36 -19.43
N ALA A 52 27.63 -102.09 -18.81
CA ALA A 52 26.38 -101.53 -18.33
C ALA A 52 26.61 -100.52 -17.18
N SER A 53 27.51 -100.82 -16.25
CA SER A 53 27.82 -99.89 -15.15
C SER A 53 28.51 -98.62 -15.65
N VAL A 54 29.47 -98.73 -16.58
CA VAL A 54 30.09 -97.58 -17.25
C VAL A 54 29.06 -96.75 -18.01
N PHE A 55 28.15 -97.40 -18.74
CA PHE A 55 27.08 -96.70 -19.46
C PHE A 55 26.15 -95.93 -18.52
N ILE A 56 25.74 -96.54 -17.40
CA ILE A 56 24.90 -95.88 -16.38
C ILE A 56 25.63 -94.70 -15.75
N VAL A 57 26.93 -94.82 -15.42
CA VAL A 57 27.73 -93.71 -14.88
C VAL A 57 27.85 -92.56 -15.89
N LEU A 58 28.06 -92.86 -17.19
CA LEU A 58 28.14 -91.83 -18.22
C LEU A 58 26.79 -91.12 -18.44
N VAL A 59 25.69 -91.87 -18.49
CA VAL A 59 24.34 -91.29 -18.67
C VAL A 59 23.91 -90.49 -17.45
N SER A 60 24.10 -91.02 -16.24
CA SER A 60 23.80 -90.29 -15.00
C SER A 60 24.68 -89.05 -14.83
N GLY A 61 25.98 -89.15 -15.13
CA GLY A 61 26.91 -88.02 -15.15
C GLY A 61 26.48 -86.95 -16.16
N TYR A 62 26.12 -87.34 -17.38
CA TYR A 62 25.61 -86.42 -18.40
C TYR A 62 24.29 -85.75 -17.97
N CYS A 63 23.35 -86.51 -17.41
CA CYS A 63 22.09 -85.98 -16.89
C CYS A 63 22.31 -85.00 -15.73
N LEU A 64 23.19 -85.31 -14.78
CA LEU A 64 23.53 -84.42 -13.66
C LEU A 64 24.21 -83.13 -14.15
N ILE A 65 25.19 -83.25 -15.03
CA ILE A 65 25.88 -82.09 -15.64
C ILE A 65 24.86 -81.20 -16.35
N ARG A 66 23.95 -81.77 -17.15
CA ARG A 66 22.94 -81.00 -17.87
C ARG A 66 21.88 -80.40 -16.92
N ALA A 67 21.49 -81.11 -15.87
CA ALA A 67 20.50 -80.66 -14.90
C ALA A 67 20.99 -79.50 -14.01
N ILE A 68 22.31 -79.40 -13.80
CA ILE A 68 22.97 -78.38 -12.96
C ILE A 68 23.56 -77.24 -13.80
N ASN A 69 24.35 -77.52 -14.84
CA ASN A 69 25.05 -76.47 -15.59
C ASN A 69 24.09 -75.56 -16.36
N LEU A 70 22.99 -76.11 -16.91
CA LEU A 70 22.05 -75.33 -17.69
C LEU A 70 21.30 -74.25 -16.86
N PRO A 71 20.67 -74.56 -15.70
CA PRO A 71 20.07 -73.52 -14.86
C PRO A 71 21.11 -72.57 -14.26
N LEU A 72 22.32 -73.05 -13.92
CA LEU A 72 23.39 -72.21 -13.41
C LEU A 72 23.86 -71.19 -14.46
N GLN A 73 23.97 -71.60 -15.72
CA GLN A 73 24.29 -70.70 -16.84
C GLN A 73 23.18 -69.66 -17.06
N ARG A 74 21.90 -70.02 -16.92
CA ARG A 74 20.80 -69.05 -17.03
C ARG A 74 20.80 -68.05 -15.89
N LEU A 75 21.02 -68.50 -14.66
CA LEU A 75 21.12 -67.62 -13.48
C LEU A 75 22.30 -66.66 -13.60
N THR A 76 23.47 -67.15 -14.03
CA THR A 76 24.65 -66.30 -14.25
C THR A 76 24.43 -65.29 -15.38
N GLN A 77 23.81 -65.68 -16.50
CA GLN A 77 23.43 -64.75 -17.57
C GLN A 77 22.40 -63.71 -17.10
N ALA A 78 21.44 -64.08 -16.28
CA ALA A 78 20.46 -63.14 -15.74
C ALA A 78 21.09 -62.19 -14.71
N MET A 79 22.02 -62.67 -13.89
CA MET A 79 22.83 -61.83 -13.00
C MET A 79 23.71 -60.85 -13.79
N GLU A 80 24.26 -61.27 -14.92
CA GLU A 80 25.05 -60.38 -15.78
C GLU A 80 24.20 -59.24 -16.35
N LYS A 81 22.95 -59.53 -16.75
CA LYS A 81 21.99 -58.48 -17.16
C LYS A 81 21.69 -57.49 -16.03
N ILE A 82 21.46 -57.98 -14.80
CA ILE A 82 21.26 -57.11 -13.63
C ILE A 82 22.53 -56.28 -13.34
N ARG A 83 23.72 -56.86 -13.51
CA ARG A 83 25.01 -56.17 -13.36
C ARG A 83 25.16 -55.01 -14.35
N GLU A 84 24.70 -55.20 -15.58
CA GLU A 84 24.63 -54.16 -16.62
C GLU A 84 23.49 -53.15 -16.39
N GLY A 85 22.64 -53.37 -15.39
CA GLY A 85 21.53 -52.50 -15.04
C GLY A 85 20.24 -52.80 -15.78
N ASP A 86 20.13 -53.95 -16.45
CA ASP A 86 18.91 -54.42 -17.09
C ASP A 86 18.09 -55.29 -16.13
N PHE A 87 17.04 -54.70 -15.55
CA PHE A 87 16.11 -55.38 -14.64
C PHE A 87 14.89 -55.96 -15.36
N THR A 88 14.88 -56.01 -16.70
CA THR A 88 13.77 -56.59 -17.48
C THR A 88 13.84 -58.11 -17.59
N GLY A 89 15.03 -58.70 -17.39
CA GLY A 89 15.25 -60.13 -17.47
C GLY A 89 14.50 -60.90 -16.36
N ARG A 90 13.84 -62.01 -16.72
CA ARG A 90 13.18 -62.91 -15.78
C ARG A 90 13.65 -64.34 -15.96
N LEU A 91 13.75 -65.07 -14.84
CA LEU A 91 14.04 -66.50 -14.83
C LEU A 91 12.73 -67.28 -14.72
N THR A 92 12.60 -68.35 -15.51
CA THR A 92 11.47 -69.29 -15.43
C THR A 92 11.58 -70.13 -14.15
N ALA A 93 10.60 -70.01 -13.25
CA ALA A 93 10.57 -70.68 -11.95
C ALA A 93 9.71 -71.96 -11.92
N ASP A 94 9.52 -72.63 -13.06
CA ASP A 94 8.66 -73.83 -13.16
C ASP A 94 9.21 -75.07 -12.44
N ARG A 95 10.45 -75.02 -11.93
CA ARG A 95 11.08 -76.11 -11.16
C ARG A 95 10.65 -76.03 -9.70
N ARG A 96 10.42 -77.20 -9.08
CA ARG A 96 10.10 -77.35 -7.64
C ARG A 96 11.32 -77.80 -6.83
N ASP A 97 12.47 -77.25 -7.16
CA ASP A 97 13.76 -77.52 -6.51
C ASP A 97 14.45 -76.20 -6.13
N GLU A 98 15.66 -76.29 -5.59
CA GLU A 98 16.43 -75.14 -5.12
C GLU A 98 16.69 -74.11 -6.23
N PHE A 99 16.76 -74.52 -7.49
CA PHE A 99 16.92 -73.61 -8.63
C PHE A 99 15.63 -72.85 -8.94
N GLY A 100 14.46 -73.45 -8.67
CA GLY A 100 13.16 -72.78 -8.74
C GLY A 100 13.02 -71.68 -7.69
N GLU A 101 13.40 -71.96 -6.45
CA GLU A 101 13.41 -70.96 -5.36
C GLU A 101 14.41 -69.83 -5.66
N LEU A 102 15.62 -70.15 -6.15
CA LEU A 102 16.60 -69.16 -6.58
C LEU A 102 16.09 -68.28 -7.74
N ALA A 103 15.38 -68.86 -8.72
CA ALA A 103 14.77 -68.12 -9.81
C ALA A 103 13.65 -67.18 -9.30
N GLY A 104 12.83 -67.64 -8.36
CA GLY A 104 11.80 -66.82 -7.70
C GLY A 104 12.41 -65.65 -6.90
N GLY A 105 13.42 -65.92 -6.08
CA GLY A 105 14.15 -64.90 -5.32
C GLY A 105 14.84 -63.88 -6.22
N PHE A 106 15.43 -64.32 -7.34
CA PHE A 106 16.01 -63.44 -8.36
C PHE A 106 14.96 -62.51 -8.98
N ASN A 107 13.80 -63.03 -9.36
CA ASN A 107 12.73 -62.21 -9.94
C ASN A 107 12.23 -61.16 -8.93
N HIS A 108 12.03 -61.53 -7.66
CA HIS A 108 11.65 -60.57 -6.61
C HIS A 108 12.71 -59.49 -6.37
N MET A 109 14.00 -59.84 -6.44
CA MET A 109 15.08 -58.85 -6.38
C MET A 109 15.03 -57.90 -7.57
N ALA A 110 14.83 -58.42 -8.79
CA ALA A 110 14.70 -57.61 -10.01
C ALA A 110 13.49 -56.67 -9.95
N ASP A 111 12.33 -57.15 -9.46
CA ASP A 111 11.13 -56.33 -9.25
C ASP A 111 11.38 -55.22 -8.23
N SER A 112 12.03 -55.55 -7.10
CA SER A 112 12.33 -54.59 -6.04
C SER A 112 13.31 -53.50 -6.51
N LEU A 113 14.37 -53.87 -7.23
CA LEU A 113 15.31 -52.92 -7.82
C LEU A 113 14.65 -52.05 -8.89
N SER A 114 13.80 -52.64 -9.74
CA SER A 114 13.04 -51.91 -10.74
C SER A 114 12.08 -50.91 -10.09
N ALA A 115 11.37 -51.29 -9.02
CA ALA A 115 10.49 -50.40 -8.27
C ALA A 115 11.27 -49.24 -7.62
N LEU A 116 12.41 -49.53 -6.98
CA LEU A 116 13.27 -48.51 -6.36
C LEU A 116 13.79 -47.51 -7.38
N VAL A 117 14.33 -47.96 -8.51
CA VAL A 117 14.83 -47.07 -9.55
C VAL A 117 13.70 -46.27 -10.20
N SER A 118 12.52 -46.87 -10.41
CA SER A 118 11.33 -46.15 -10.88
C SER A 118 10.92 -45.03 -9.90
N GLN A 119 10.96 -45.31 -8.60
CA GLN A 119 10.66 -44.33 -7.56
C GLN A 119 11.71 -43.22 -7.54
N VAL A 120 13.00 -43.54 -7.66
CA VAL A 120 14.08 -42.53 -7.73
C VAL A 120 13.93 -41.65 -8.98
N GLN A 121 13.62 -42.23 -10.14
CA GLN A 121 13.36 -41.46 -11.37
C GLN A 121 12.17 -40.50 -11.19
N ARG A 122 11.06 -40.96 -10.60
CA ARG A 122 9.89 -40.13 -10.33
C ARG A 122 10.20 -39.01 -9.32
N SER A 123 10.90 -39.32 -8.24
CA SER A 123 11.34 -38.33 -7.25
C SER A 123 12.27 -37.30 -7.88
N GLY A 124 13.21 -37.72 -8.73
CA GLY A 124 14.08 -36.79 -9.47
C GLY A 124 13.30 -35.84 -10.38
N TYR A 125 12.29 -36.32 -11.09
CA TYR A 125 11.42 -35.47 -11.91
C TYR A 125 10.66 -34.44 -11.05
N LEU A 126 10.11 -34.86 -9.91
CA LEU A 126 9.42 -33.96 -8.97
C LEU A 126 10.36 -32.89 -8.43
N VAL A 127 11.57 -33.27 -7.99
CA VAL A 127 12.58 -32.33 -7.49
C VAL A 127 12.98 -31.32 -8.57
N ASN A 128 13.22 -31.75 -9.80
CA ASN A 128 13.55 -30.85 -10.93
C ASN A 128 12.41 -29.86 -11.22
N SER A 129 11.16 -30.35 -11.24
CA SER A 129 9.98 -29.51 -11.45
C SER A 129 9.84 -28.47 -10.32
N SER A 130 9.99 -28.88 -9.06
CA SER A 130 9.95 -27.98 -7.90
C SER A 130 11.09 -26.96 -7.91
N ALA A 131 12.30 -27.37 -8.31
CA ALA A 131 13.44 -26.47 -8.46
C ALA A 131 13.20 -25.41 -9.54
N SER A 132 12.62 -25.79 -10.69
CA SER A 132 12.25 -24.84 -11.74
C SER A 132 11.17 -23.85 -11.27
N GLN A 133 10.16 -24.33 -10.52
CA GLN A 133 9.14 -23.45 -9.93
C GLN A 133 9.74 -22.49 -8.90
N LEU A 134 10.64 -22.99 -8.06
CA LEU A 134 11.33 -22.17 -7.06
C LEU A 134 12.23 -21.11 -7.72
N SER A 135 12.89 -21.43 -8.83
CA SER A 135 13.68 -20.47 -9.62
C SER A 135 12.81 -19.35 -10.18
N ALA A 136 11.64 -19.70 -10.75
CA ALA A 136 10.69 -18.72 -11.25
C ALA A 136 10.16 -17.82 -10.11
N GLY A 137 9.82 -18.41 -8.96
CA GLY A 137 9.40 -17.68 -7.77
C GLY A 137 10.47 -16.73 -7.24
N ALA A 138 11.74 -17.17 -7.19
CA ALA A 138 12.86 -16.35 -6.74
C ALA A 138 13.07 -15.13 -7.66
N ARG A 139 13.01 -15.31 -8.99
CA ARG A 139 13.11 -14.18 -9.95
C ARG A 139 11.97 -13.19 -9.81
N GLN A 140 10.74 -13.67 -9.58
CA GLN A 140 9.59 -12.79 -9.35
C GLN A 140 9.74 -12.01 -8.04
N GLN A 141 10.21 -12.65 -6.97
CA GLN A 141 10.49 -11.97 -5.71
C GLN A 141 11.63 -10.96 -5.84
N GLU A 142 12.65 -11.22 -6.67
CA GLU A 142 13.74 -10.28 -6.93
C GLU A 142 13.22 -9.01 -7.61
N ALA A 143 12.37 -9.15 -8.63
CA ALA A 143 11.72 -8.02 -9.27
C ALA A 143 10.86 -7.22 -8.29
N GLY A 144 10.07 -7.90 -7.45
CA GLY A 144 9.26 -7.25 -6.41
C GLY A 144 10.10 -6.52 -5.35
N ALA A 145 11.25 -7.08 -4.97
CA ALA A 145 12.17 -6.42 -4.05
C ALA A 145 12.82 -5.17 -4.67
N GLN A 146 13.17 -5.20 -5.97
CA GLN A 146 13.68 -4.02 -6.67
C GLN A 146 12.63 -2.92 -6.78
N GLU A 147 11.37 -3.27 -7.07
CA GLU A 147 10.25 -2.33 -7.09
C GLU A 147 9.99 -1.73 -5.69
N ALA A 148 9.99 -2.56 -4.64
CA ALA A 148 9.86 -2.09 -3.26
C ALA A 148 10.98 -1.13 -2.87
N ALA A 149 12.22 -1.39 -3.31
CA ALA A 149 13.35 -0.49 -3.07
C ALA A 149 13.16 0.86 -3.78
N ALA A 150 12.72 0.87 -5.04
CA ALA A 150 12.44 2.09 -5.78
C ALA A 150 11.35 2.93 -5.11
N THR A 151 10.22 2.29 -4.75
CA THR A 151 9.11 2.93 -4.04
C THR A 151 9.55 3.46 -2.68
N THR A 152 10.42 2.74 -1.96
CA THR A 152 10.96 3.19 -0.66
C THR A 152 11.73 4.51 -0.80
N VAL A 153 12.53 4.66 -1.87
CA VAL A 153 13.27 5.91 -2.16
C VAL A 153 12.31 7.05 -2.46
N GLU A 154 11.28 6.80 -3.28
CA GLU A 154 10.27 7.81 -3.63
C GLU A 154 9.48 8.29 -2.41
N ILE A 155 8.97 7.37 -1.59
CA ILE A 155 8.26 7.72 -0.34
C ILE A 155 9.21 8.46 0.62
N GLY A 156 10.50 8.10 0.63
CA GLY A 156 11.51 8.76 1.44
C GLY A 156 11.71 10.22 1.05
N ALA A 157 11.74 10.51 -0.25
CA ALA A 157 11.81 11.88 -0.77
C ALA A 157 10.55 12.68 -0.37
N THR A 158 9.36 12.11 -0.56
CA THR A 158 8.08 12.73 -0.19
C THR A 158 8.00 13.00 1.32
N ALA A 159 8.42 12.05 2.16
CA ALA A 159 8.47 12.26 3.61
C ALA A 159 9.39 13.43 3.98
N LYS A 160 10.56 13.55 3.34
CA LYS A 160 11.46 14.67 3.56
C LYS A 160 10.85 16.00 3.13
N GLU A 161 10.14 16.03 2.01
CA GLU A 161 9.42 17.21 1.53
C GLU A 161 8.28 17.61 2.48
N ILE A 162 7.49 16.65 2.98
CA ILE A 162 6.46 16.89 4.01
C ILE A 162 7.10 17.50 5.27
N SER A 163 8.24 16.98 5.72
CA SER A 163 8.93 17.52 6.89
C SER A 163 9.38 18.97 6.67
N SER A 164 9.97 19.26 5.50
CA SER A 164 10.43 20.61 5.14
C SER A 164 9.26 21.60 5.03
N THR A 165 8.23 21.24 4.27
CA THR A 165 7.04 22.09 4.05
C THR A 165 6.28 22.34 5.35
N SER A 166 6.19 21.35 6.24
CA SER A 166 5.61 21.53 7.57
C SER A 166 6.39 22.54 8.41
N GLN A 167 7.72 22.51 8.38
CA GLN A 167 8.56 23.49 9.08
C GLN A 167 8.40 24.90 8.50
N ASP A 168 8.31 25.03 7.18
CA ASP A 168 8.08 26.32 6.54
C ASP A 168 6.69 26.86 6.86
N LEU A 169 5.66 26.01 6.88
CA LEU A 169 4.32 26.42 7.26
C LEU A 169 4.24 26.89 8.73
N VAL A 170 5.01 26.28 9.64
CA VAL A 170 5.14 26.79 11.03
C VAL A 170 5.70 28.22 11.04
N LYS A 171 6.69 28.55 10.20
CA LYS A 171 7.22 29.92 10.09
C LYS A 171 6.15 30.86 9.55
N THR A 172 5.46 30.48 8.48
CA THR A 172 4.38 31.26 7.88
C THR A 172 3.26 31.54 8.90
N VAL A 173 2.84 30.53 9.67
CA VAL A 173 1.82 30.69 10.72
C VAL A 173 2.28 31.70 11.79
N LYS A 174 3.56 31.68 12.16
CA LYS A 174 4.14 32.66 13.09
C LYS A 174 4.12 34.09 12.51
N GLU A 175 4.44 34.24 11.24
CA GLU A 175 4.37 35.54 10.54
C GLU A 175 2.93 36.06 10.49
N VAL A 176 1.97 35.21 10.13
CA VAL A 176 0.54 35.56 10.10
C VAL A 176 0.04 35.94 11.50
N ALA A 177 0.44 35.22 12.55
CA ALA A 177 0.10 35.56 13.93
C ALA A 177 0.66 36.95 14.33
N THR A 178 1.88 37.28 13.89
CA THR A 178 2.48 38.60 14.12
C THR A 178 1.69 39.71 13.41
N VAL A 179 1.28 39.48 12.17
CA VAL A 179 0.44 40.44 11.41
C VAL A 179 -0.94 40.61 12.07
N ALA A 180 -1.53 39.53 12.59
CA ALA A 180 -2.79 39.58 13.33
C ALA A 180 -2.67 40.42 14.61
N GLU A 181 -1.58 40.25 15.37
CA GLU A 181 -1.29 41.07 16.55
C GLU A 181 -1.15 42.55 16.19
N GLN A 182 -0.35 42.86 15.16
CA GLN A 182 -0.19 44.23 14.65
C GLN A 182 -1.51 44.86 14.19
N THR A 183 -2.35 44.07 13.52
CA THR A 183 -3.69 44.50 13.08
C THR A 183 -4.58 44.84 14.28
N THR A 184 -4.54 44.01 15.33
CA THR A 184 -5.26 44.25 16.59
C THR A 184 -4.80 45.55 17.26
N THR A 185 -3.49 45.77 17.35
CA THR A 185 -2.94 47.03 17.89
C THR A 185 -3.36 48.24 17.06
N MET A 186 -3.31 48.14 15.73
CA MET A 186 -3.68 49.22 14.82
C MET A 186 -5.17 49.57 14.92
N ALA A 187 -6.04 48.56 14.94
CA ALA A 187 -7.47 48.74 15.14
C ALA A 187 -7.77 49.36 16.52
N GLY A 188 -7.08 48.92 17.58
CA GLY A 188 -7.19 49.49 18.92
C GLY A 188 -6.77 50.97 18.98
N ASN A 189 -5.69 51.34 18.29
CA ASN A 189 -5.27 52.73 18.14
C ASN A 189 -6.30 53.57 17.37
N GLY A 190 -6.90 52.99 16.31
CA GLY A 190 -7.99 53.60 15.57
C GLY A 190 -9.21 53.87 16.44
N GLN A 191 -9.63 52.89 17.24
CA GLN A 191 -10.74 53.02 18.19
C GLN A 191 -10.46 54.13 19.23
N ALA A 192 -9.25 54.18 19.78
CA ALA A 192 -8.85 55.27 20.68
C ALA A 192 -8.88 56.65 20.00
N GLY A 193 -8.54 56.72 18.71
CA GLY A 193 -8.67 57.93 17.89
C GLY A 193 -10.12 58.37 17.71
N LEU A 194 -11.03 57.42 17.44
CA LEU A 194 -12.46 57.70 17.31
C LEU A 194 -13.07 58.22 18.63
N LEU A 195 -12.66 57.67 19.77
CA LEU A 195 -13.10 58.16 21.09
C LEU A 195 -12.69 59.62 21.32
N ARG A 196 -11.46 60.00 20.97
CA ARG A 196 -11.00 61.40 21.03
C ARG A 196 -11.78 62.31 20.08
N MET A 197 -12.11 61.81 18.88
CA MET A 197 -12.94 62.55 17.93
C MET A 197 -14.36 62.74 18.46
N GLN A 198 -14.94 61.74 19.10
CA GLN A 198 -16.25 61.84 19.74
C GLN A 198 -16.25 62.90 20.85
N GLU A 199 -15.22 62.94 21.70
CA GLU A 199 -15.05 63.99 22.71
C GLU A 199 -14.96 65.39 22.07
N THR A 200 -14.19 65.52 20.99
CA THR A 200 -14.05 66.78 20.24
C THR A 200 -15.41 67.22 19.67
N MET A 201 -16.19 66.31 19.11
CA MET A 201 -17.52 66.62 18.58
C MET A 201 -18.50 67.08 19.67
N VAL A 202 -18.43 66.50 20.88
CA VAL A 202 -19.21 66.97 22.03
C VAL A 202 -18.83 68.40 22.40
N GLN A 203 -17.54 68.74 22.40
CA GLN A 203 -17.08 70.12 22.64
C GLN A 203 -17.58 71.09 21.56
N VAL A 204 -17.54 70.68 20.29
CA VAL A 204 -18.05 71.46 19.15
C VAL A 204 -19.55 71.71 19.28
N MET A 205 -20.33 70.69 19.66
CA MET A 205 -21.77 70.86 19.95
C MET A 205 -22.02 71.85 21.09
N GLY A 206 -21.22 71.78 22.16
CA GLY A 206 -21.28 72.73 23.27
C GLY A 206 -21.00 74.17 22.83
N ALA A 207 -19.98 74.37 21.99
CA ALA A 207 -19.66 75.68 21.43
C ALA A 207 -20.76 76.21 20.49
N ALA A 208 -21.34 75.36 19.63
CA ALA A 208 -22.45 75.71 18.76
C ALA A 208 -23.69 76.14 19.57
N SER A 209 -24.03 75.39 20.63
CA SER A 209 -25.12 75.74 21.54
C SER A 209 -24.89 77.11 22.23
N ALA A 210 -23.65 77.37 22.67
CA ALA A 210 -23.30 78.66 23.25
C ALA A 210 -23.46 79.82 22.24
N ILE A 211 -23.06 79.63 20.98
CA ILE A 211 -23.24 80.62 19.91
C ILE A 211 -24.73 80.86 19.64
N SER A 212 -25.54 79.81 19.53
CA SER A 212 -26.98 79.91 19.36
C SER A 212 -27.62 80.74 20.50
N GLY A 213 -27.23 80.46 21.75
CA GLY A 213 -27.69 81.25 22.90
C GLY A 213 -27.31 82.74 22.83
N LYS A 214 -26.09 83.07 22.37
CA LYS A 214 -25.67 84.47 22.17
C LYS A 214 -26.43 85.17 21.05
N LEU A 215 -26.75 84.47 19.96
CA LEU A 215 -27.56 84.98 18.87
C LEU A 215 -29.00 85.25 19.31
N THR A 216 -29.59 84.38 20.12
CA THR A 216 -30.92 84.62 20.72
C THR A 216 -30.94 85.88 21.57
N VAL A 217 -29.92 86.08 22.42
CA VAL A 217 -29.80 87.32 23.22
C VAL A 217 -29.64 88.56 22.31
N LEU A 218 -28.85 88.47 21.23
CA LEU A 218 -28.73 89.54 20.24
C LEU A 218 -30.08 89.87 19.58
N ASN A 219 -30.88 88.85 19.26
CA ASN A 219 -32.20 89.02 18.66
C ASN A 219 -33.16 89.76 19.63
N GLU A 220 -33.16 89.41 20.91
CA GLU A 220 -33.93 90.09 21.96
C GLU A 220 -33.50 91.56 22.13
N LYS A 221 -32.19 91.83 22.12
CA LYS A 221 -31.65 93.19 22.21
C LYS A 221 -32.00 94.01 20.97
N ALA A 222 -31.91 93.44 19.78
CA ALA A 222 -32.34 94.08 18.55
C ALA A 222 -33.84 94.42 18.60
N GLY A 223 -34.68 93.51 19.10
CA GLY A 223 -36.11 93.79 19.33
C GLY A 223 -36.35 94.94 20.31
N SER A 224 -35.58 94.98 21.41
CA SER A 224 -35.64 96.09 22.38
C SER A 224 -35.24 97.43 21.75
N ILE A 225 -34.21 97.45 20.90
CA ILE A 225 -33.79 98.65 20.17
C ILE A 225 -34.89 99.09 19.20
N SER A 226 -35.48 98.16 18.44
CA SER A 226 -36.60 98.46 17.53
C SER A 226 -37.78 99.13 18.27
N GLN A 227 -38.12 98.65 19.47
CA GLN A 227 -39.15 99.26 20.33
C GLN A 227 -38.81 100.71 20.74
N VAL A 228 -37.56 100.95 21.13
CA VAL A 228 -37.07 102.28 21.52
C VAL A 228 -37.10 103.22 20.31
N VAL A 229 -36.60 102.78 19.16
CA VAL A 229 -36.57 103.54 17.91
C VAL A 229 -37.97 103.90 17.44
N THR A 230 -38.93 102.97 17.53
CA THR A 230 -40.36 103.22 17.25
C THR A 230 -40.91 104.32 18.17
N THR A 231 -40.48 104.35 19.44
CA THR A 231 -40.91 105.38 20.39
C THR A 231 -40.28 106.73 20.06
N ILE A 232 -39.00 106.77 19.68
CA ILE A 232 -38.32 107.99 19.25
C ILE A 232 -38.99 108.56 17.99
N ALA A 233 -39.33 107.72 17.01
CA ALA A 233 -40.05 108.13 15.81
C ALA A 233 -41.40 108.77 16.16
N LYS A 234 -42.17 108.16 17.08
CA LYS A 234 -43.43 108.75 17.59
C LYS A 234 -43.22 110.10 18.29
N VAL A 235 -42.17 110.23 19.09
CA VAL A 235 -41.83 111.49 19.77
C VAL A 235 -41.40 112.56 18.76
N ALA A 236 -40.64 112.18 17.73
CA ALA A 236 -40.26 113.07 16.64
C ALA A 236 -41.49 113.58 15.88
N ASP A 237 -42.42 112.71 15.51
CA ASP A 237 -43.70 113.08 14.88
C ASP A 237 -44.55 114.01 15.76
N GLN A 238 -44.65 113.72 17.06
CA GLN A 238 -45.34 114.59 18.01
C GLN A 238 -44.65 115.97 18.13
N THR A 239 -43.33 115.99 18.19
CA THR A 239 -42.53 117.23 18.26
C THR A 239 -42.68 118.05 16.98
N ASN A 240 -42.73 117.38 15.83
CA ASN A 240 -43.02 117.98 14.53
C ASN A 240 -44.38 118.69 14.54
N LEU A 241 -45.43 118.00 14.98
CA LEU A 241 -46.79 118.56 15.12
C LEU A 241 -46.86 119.71 16.13
N LEU A 242 -46.21 119.58 17.29
CA LEU A 242 -46.13 120.64 18.30
C LEU A 242 -45.41 121.88 17.76
N SER A 243 -44.30 121.69 17.06
CA SER A 243 -43.52 122.77 16.45
C SER A 243 -44.29 123.47 15.33
N LEU A 244 -45.09 122.73 14.56
CA LEU A 244 -45.97 123.30 13.55
C LEU A 244 -47.06 124.17 14.19
N ASN A 245 -47.70 123.69 15.25
CA ASN A 245 -48.70 124.47 16.00
C ASN A 245 -48.06 125.73 16.62
N ALA A 246 -46.85 125.62 17.15
CA ALA A 246 -46.10 126.76 17.69
C ALA A 246 -45.71 127.77 16.61
N ALA A 247 -45.32 127.30 15.41
CA ALA A 247 -45.02 128.17 14.27
C ALA A 247 -46.26 128.94 13.79
N ILE A 248 -47.42 128.27 13.72
CA ILE A 248 -48.70 128.89 13.35
C ILE A 248 -49.09 129.97 14.38
N GLU A 249 -49.02 129.68 15.68
CA GLU A 249 -49.39 130.65 16.71
C GLU A 249 -48.39 131.82 16.79
N ALA A 250 -47.11 131.57 16.49
CA ALA A 250 -46.09 132.60 16.37
C ALA A 250 -46.31 133.53 15.16
N GLU A 251 -46.76 133.02 14.01
CA GLU A 251 -47.19 133.87 12.88
C GLU A 251 -48.42 134.71 13.24
N LYS A 252 -49.36 134.13 13.99
CA LYS A 252 -50.59 134.80 14.44
C LYS A 252 -50.35 135.98 15.39
N ALA A 253 -49.25 135.94 16.15
CA ALA A 253 -48.81 137.01 17.04
C ALA A 253 -48.08 138.18 16.31
N GLY A 254 -47.89 138.09 14.99
CA GLY A 254 -47.31 139.16 14.17
C GLY A 254 -45.85 139.50 14.53
N GLU A 255 -45.53 140.80 14.61
CA GLU A 255 -44.16 141.28 14.89
C GLU A 255 -43.60 140.79 16.24
N TYR A 256 -44.46 140.52 17.24
CA TYR A 256 -44.05 140.03 18.57
C TYR A 256 -43.71 138.52 18.59
N GLY A 257 -44.15 137.74 17.59
CA GLY A 257 -43.94 136.28 17.51
C GLY A 257 -42.77 135.87 16.63
N ARG A 258 -42.12 136.81 15.93
CA ARG A 258 -41.13 136.54 14.88
C ARG A 258 -39.90 135.75 15.36
N GLY A 259 -39.43 135.99 16.59
CA GLY A 259 -38.36 135.19 17.21
C GLY A 259 -38.79 133.76 17.55
N PHE A 260 -40.04 133.57 17.98
CA PHE A 260 -40.61 132.25 18.27
C PHE A 260 -40.85 131.43 16.99
N ALA A 261 -41.24 132.06 15.89
CA ALA A 261 -41.46 131.39 14.60
C ALA A 261 -40.17 130.75 14.06
N VAL A 262 -39.01 131.42 14.21
CA VAL A 262 -37.70 130.89 13.80
C VAL A 262 -37.34 129.66 14.65
N VAL A 263 -37.52 129.74 15.97
CA VAL A 263 -37.26 128.61 16.88
C VAL A 263 -38.17 127.43 16.57
N ALA A 264 -39.47 127.67 16.33
CA ALA A 264 -40.43 126.63 15.98
C ALA A 264 -40.08 125.94 14.65
N THR A 265 -39.62 126.70 13.65
CA THR A 265 -39.18 126.14 12.36
C THR A 265 -37.92 125.28 12.50
N GLU A 266 -36.98 125.68 13.36
CA GLU A 266 -35.76 124.90 13.64
C GLU A 266 -36.07 123.62 14.43
N ILE A 267 -36.98 123.68 15.41
CA ILE A 267 -37.48 122.48 16.11
C ILE A 267 -38.15 121.52 15.11
N ARG A 268 -38.95 122.04 14.17
CA ARG A 268 -39.57 121.24 13.10
C ARG A 268 -38.53 120.51 12.26
N ARG A 269 -37.50 121.23 11.80
CA ARG A 269 -36.40 120.68 11.01
C ARG A 269 -35.65 119.58 11.77
N LEU A 270 -35.39 119.78 13.07
CA LEU A 270 -34.76 118.78 13.93
C LEU A 270 -35.66 117.56 14.15
N ALA A 271 -36.97 117.76 14.27
CA ALA A 271 -37.95 116.68 14.40
C ALA A 271 -38.00 115.82 13.13
N ASP A 272 -38.07 116.42 11.94
CA ASP A 272 -38.01 115.70 10.66
C ASP A 272 -36.68 114.93 10.50
N GLN A 273 -35.54 115.55 10.85
CA GLN A 273 -34.24 114.86 10.85
C GLN A 273 -34.20 113.68 11.83
N THR A 274 -34.83 113.82 13.00
CA THR A 274 -34.92 112.74 13.99
C THR A 274 -35.81 111.61 13.48
N ALA A 275 -36.92 111.92 12.79
CA ALA A 275 -37.80 110.91 12.21
C ALA A 275 -37.08 110.09 11.11
N VAL A 276 -36.37 110.76 10.20
CA VAL A 276 -35.58 110.10 9.14
C VAL A 276 -34.48 109.23 9.76
N ALA A 277 -33.68 109.77 10.69
CA ALA A 277 -32.63 109.00 11.37
C ALA A 277 -33.19 107.80 12.15
N SER A 278 -34.38 107.94 12.76
CA SER A 278 -35.04 106.82 13.44
C SER A 278 -35.45 105.72 12.46
N HIS A 279 -35.95 106.09 11.28
CA HIS A 279 -36.30 105.11 10.25
C HIS A 279 -35.07 104.34 9.74
N ASP A 280 -33.94 105.02 9.53
CA ASP A 280 -32.69 104.37 9.12
C ASP A 280 -32.18 103.36 10.17
N ILE A 281 -32.28 103.72 11.47
CA ILE A 281 -31.94 102.79 12.56
C ILE A 281 -32.93 101.61 12.58
N GLU A 282 -34.23 101.85 12.39
CA GLU A 282 -35.25 100.80 12.34
C GLU A 282 -34.95 99.78 11.23
N GLN A 283 -34.59 100.26 10.03
CA GLN A 283 -34.19 99.40 8.92
C GLN A 283 -32.93 98.59 9.28
N THR A 284 -31.90 99.23 9.82
CA THR A 284 -30.64 98.55 10.20
C THR A 284 -30.89 97.46 11.26
N VAL A 285 -31.76 97.74 12.24
CA VAL A 285 -32.14 96.77 13.27
C VAL A 285 -32.91 95.59 12.68
N LYS A 286 -33.79 95.85 11.70
CA LYS A 286 -34.53 94.78 10.99
C LYS A 286 -33.60 93.91 10.16
N GLU A 287 -32.62 94.49 9.47
CA GLU A 287 -31.57 93.75 8.76
C GLU A 287 -30.74 92.90 9.74
N MET A 288 -30.37 93.46 10.90
CA MET A 288 -29.68 92.73 11.96
C MET A 288 -30.51 91.55 12.49
N GLN A 289 -31.81 91.73 12.78
CA GLN A 289 -32.69 90.64 13.20
C GLN A 289 -32.78 89.52 12.16
N THR A 290 -32.87 89.89 10.88
CA THR A 290 -32.90 88.94 9.76
C THR A 290 -31.61 88.14 9.69
N ALA A 291 -30.46 88.82 9.80
CA ALA A 291 -29.14 88.17 9.83
C ALA A 291 -28.96 87.26 11.04
N VAL A 292 -29.44 87.67 12.22
CA VAL A 292 -29.39 86.86 13.45
C VAL A 292 -30.26 85.62 13.33
N SER A 293 -31.50 85.73 12.82
CA SER A 293 -32.36 84.57 12.56
C SER A 293 -31.72 83.58 11.58
N ALA A 294 -31.14 84.07 10.48
CA ALA A 294 -30.40 83.23 9.53
C ALA A 294 -29.18 82.55 10.19
N GLY A 295 -28.50 83.25 11.10
CA GLY A 295 -27.40 82.72 11.90
C GLY A 295 -27.85 81.57 12.82
N VAL A 296 -28.96 81.73 13.54
CA VAL A 296 -29.52 80.68 14.41
C VAL A 296 -29.87 79.43 13.59
N MET A 297 -30.57 79.59 12.46
CA MET A 297 -30.89 78.46 11.58
C MET A 297 -29.64 77.72 11.07
N SER A 298 -28.57 78.47 10.78
CA SER A 298 -27.30 77.90 10.33
C SER A 298 -26.60 77.11 11.42
N VAL A 299 -26.65 77.59 12.67
CA VAL A 299 -26.09 76.90 13.84
C VAL A 299 -26.90 75.64 14.19
N ASP A 300 -28.23 75.69 14.05
CA ASP A 300 -29.08 74.51 14.24
C ASP A 300 -28.76 73.42 13.21
N LYS A 301 -28.65 73.81 11.93
CA LYS A 301 -28.25 72.89 10.86
C LYS A 301 -26.86 72.31 11.10
N PHE A 302 -25.89 73.14 11.50
CA PHE A 302 -24.54 72.68 11.86
C PHE A 302 -24.57 71.67 13.03
N SER A 303 -25.40 71.92 14.05
CA SER A 303 -25.53 71.03 15.21
C SER A 303 -26.10 69.66 14.82
N GLU A 304 -27.03 69.62 13.87
CA GLU A 304 -27.58 68.36 13.34
C GLU A 304 -26.54 67.59 12.51
N GLU A 305 -25.75 68.28 11.69
CA GLU A 305 -24.64 67.67 10.94
C GLU A 305 -23.59 67.06 11.88
N VAL A 306 -23.23 67.76 12.96
CA VAL A 306 -22.31 67.23 13.98
C VAL A 306 -22.90 66.02 14.70
N ARG A 307 -24.21 66.05 15.03
CA ARG A 307 -24.89 64.91 15.66
C ARG A 307 -24.86 63.68 14.75
N ARG A 308 -25.09 63.84 13.45
CA ARG A 308 -24.96 62.76 12.47
C ARG A 308 -23.51 62.24 12.41
N GLY A 309 -22.53 63.14 12.40
CA GLY A 309 -21.12 62.77 12.48
C GLY A 309 -20.78 61.92 13.70
N VAL A 310 -21.33 62.25 14.88
CA VAL A 310 -21.15 61.43 16.10
C VAL A 310 -21.74 60.01 15.93
N GLN A 311 -22.89 59.86 15.26
CA GLN A 311 -23.46 58.54 14.98
C GLN A 311 -22.56 57.71 14.06
N GLU A 312 -22.02 58.32 13.00
CA GLU A 312 -21.08 57.64 12.09
C GLU A 312 -19.80 57.20 12.82
N VAL A 313 -19.23 58.06 13.67
CA VAL A 313 -18.05 57.73 14.49
C VAL A 313 -18.31 56.54 15.41
N ASN A 314 -19.48 56.49 16.04
CA ASN A 314 -19.88 55.35 16.87
C ASN A 314 -20.00 54.06 16.04
N GLN A 315 -20.59 54.14 14.84
CA GLN A 315 -20.73 53.00 13.95
C GLN A 315 -19.36 52.45 13.51
N VAL A 316 -18.43 53.31 13.10
CA VAL A 316 -17.06 52.90 12.74
C VAL A 316 -16.33 52.34 13.96
N GLY A 317 -16.53 52.90 15.15
CA GLY A 317 -15.99 52.36 16.40
C GLY A 317 -16.47 50.95 16.70
N GLY A 318 -17.76 50.66 16.46
CA GLY A 318 -18.32 49.32 16.56
C GLY A 318 -17.71 48.34 15.55
N GLN A 319 -17.51 48.78 14.30
CA GLN A 319 -16.86 47.95 13.26
C GLN A 319 -15.41 47.61 13.61
N LEU A 320 -14.63 48.56 14.14
CA LEU A 320 -13.27 48.30 14.61
C LEU A 320 -13.24 47.30 15.77
N ASN A 321 -14.18 47.39 16.70
CA ASN A 321 -14.29 46.43 17.81
C ASN A 321 -14.58 45.02 17.30
N GLU A 322 -15.44 44.88 16.28
CA GLU A 322 -15.72 43.58 15.68
C GLU A 322 -14.49 43.01 14.93
N ILE A 323 -13.73 43.87 14.24
CA ILE A 323 -12.43 43.47 13.63
C ILE A 323 -11.48 42.95 14.72
N ILE A 324 -11.34 43.66 15.84
CA ILE A 324 -10.49 43.23 16.96
C ILE A 324 -10.91 41.85 17.46
N ARG A 325 -12.20 41.62 17.67
CA ARG A 325 -12.72 40.32 18.12
C ARG A 325 -12.45 39.20 17.12
N GLN A 326 -12.67 39.45 15.83
CA GLN A 326 -12.43 38.45 14.78
C GLN A 326 -10.95 38.09 14.67
N VAL A 327 -10.06 39.08 14.71
CA VAL A 327 -8.61 38.84 14.64
C VAL A 327 -8.12 38.09 15.88
N GLN A 328 -8.61 38.44 17.08
CA GLN A 328 -8.28 37.72 18.32
C GLN A 328 -8.79 36.27 18.32
N ALA A 329 -9.91 35.99 17.64
CA ALA A 329 -10.43 34.63 17.49
C ALA A 329 -9.58 33.73 16.57
N LEU A 330 -8.68 34.31 15.75
CA LEU A 330 -7.76 33.56 14.90
C LEU A 330 -6.55 33.01 15.68
N THR A 331 -6.13 33.67 16.76
CA THR A 331 -4.98 33.26 17.58
C THR A 331 -5.00 31.77 17.98
N PRO A 332 -6.06 31.22 18.59
CA PRO A 332 -6.10 29.79 18.93
C PRO A 332 -6.09 28.87 17.70
N GLN A 333 -6.58 29.35 16.55
CA GLN A 333 -6.55 28.59 15.30
C GLN A 333 -5.12 28.48 14.78
N PHE A 334 -4.34 29.55 14.85
CA PHE A 334 -2.92 29.52 14.48
C PHE A 334 -2.11 28.58 15.37
N GLU A 335 -2.40 28.52 16.67
CA GLU A 335 -1.78 27.53 17.57
C GLU A 335 -2.12 26.09 17.16
N THR A 336 -3.39 25.84 16.84
CA THR A 336 -3.83 24.51 16.37
C THR A 336 -3.14 24.11 15.07
N VAL A 337 -3.01 25.04 14.10
CA VAL A 337 -2.30 24.77 12.84
C VAL A 337 -0.82 24.53 13.09
N ARG A 338 -0.17 25.34 13.93
CA ARG A 338 1.24 25.16 14.31
C ARG A 338 1.48 23.77 14.90
N ASP A 339 0.65 23.37 15.85
CA ASP A 339 0.78 22.08 16.53
C ASP A 339 0.53 20.92 15.56
N GLY A 340 -0.46 21.06 14.67
CA GLY A 340 -0.71 20.15 13.55
C GLY A 340 0.51 20.00 12.64
N MET A 341 1.14 21.10 12.23
CA MET A 341 2.33 21.07 11.38
C MET A 341 3.55 20.48 12.08
N GLN A 342 3.71 20.73 13.38
CA GLN A 342 4.77 20.08 14.15
C GLN A 342 4.57 18.56 14.22
N MET A 343 3.33 18.10 14.42
CA MET A 343 3.00 16.68 14.37
C MET A 343 3.26 16.07 12.99
N HIS A 344 2.93 16.77 11.90
CA HIS A 344 3.23 16.33 10.54
C HIS A 344 4.74 16.21 10.30
N ALA A 345 5.54 17.18 10.75
CA ALA A 345 7.01 17.13 10.61
C ALA A 345 7.62 15.93 11.36
N VAL A 346 7.12 15.64 12.57
CA VAL A 346 7.54 14.48 13.36
C VAL A 346 7.10 13.17 12.70
N GLY A 347 5.85 13.09 12.24
CA GLY A 347 5.33 11.90 11.54
C GLY A 347 6.10 11.60 10.26
N ALA A 348 6.45 12.62 9.49
CA ALA A 348 7.29 12.49 8.32
C ALA A 348 8.70 11.97 8.64
N GLN A 349 9.29 12.42 9.75
CA GLN A 349 10.58 11.89 10.22
C GLN A 349 10.48 10.41 10.64
N GLN A 350 9.37 10.02 11.27
CA GLN A 350 9.11 8.62 11.62
C GLN A 350 8.94 7.74 10.39
N ILE A 351 8.21 8.22 9.37
CA ILE A 351 8.10 7.55 8.06
C ILE A 351 9.50 7.37 7.45
N SER A 352 10.30 8.43 7.41
CA SER A 352 11.67 8.35 6.87
C SER A 352 12.51 7.30 7.61
N SER A 353 12.40 7.21 8.93
CA SER A 353 13.10 6.19 9.73
C SER A 353 12.61 4.77 9.41
N ALA A 354 11.30 4.57 9.30
CA ALA A 354 10.70 3.28 8.94
C ALA A 354 11.13 2.84 7.52
N LEU A 355 11.28 3.77 6.59
CA LEU A 355 11.75 3.49 5.24
C LEU A 355 13.23 3.09 5.18
N VAL A 356 14.07 3.62 6.08
CA VAL A 356 15.46 3.14 6.22
C VAL A 356 15.48 1.66 6.62
N GLN A 357 14.65 1.28 7.60
CA GLN A 357 14.51 -0.12 8.02
C GLN A 357 13.93 -1.01 6.91
N LEU A 358 12.95 -0.51 6.16
CA LEU A 358 12.38 -1.21 5.01
C LEU A 358 13.42 -1.41 3.90
N GLY A 359 14.25 -0.40 3.64
CA GLY A 359 15.36 -0.49 2.69
C GLY A 359 16.38 -1.56 3.07
N GLU A 360 16.77 -1.61 4.36
CA GLU A 360 17.66 -2.66 4.89
C GLU A 360 17.05 -4.06 4.72
N SER A 361 15.78 -4.25 5.10
CA SER A 361 15.06 -5.52 4.95
C SER A 361 14.92 -5.95 3.49
N THR A 362 14.68 -5.00 2.59
CA THR A 362 14.61 -5.24 1.15
C THR A 362 15.97 -5.68 0.61
N GLN A 363 17.07 -5.06 1.07
CA GLN A 363 18.42 -5.46 0.69
C GLN A 363 18.78 -6.86 1.21
N GLN A 364 18.39 -7.20 2.44
CA GLN A 364 18.53 -8.56 2.98
C GLN A 364 17.72 -9.60 2.19
N THR A 365 16.53 -9.21 1.71
CA THR A 365 15.69 -10.06 0.87
C THR A 365 16.37 -10.34 -0.47
N VAL A 366 16.94 -9.33 -1.13
CA VAL A 366 17.70 -9.51 -2.38
C VAL A 366 18.89 -10.45 -2.18
N GLU A 367 19.64 -10.30 -1.08
CA GLU A 367 20.76 -11.18 -0.79
C GLU A 367 20.31 -12.63 -0.53
N SER A 368 19.22 -12.81 0.22
CA SER A 368 18.63 -14.13 0.46
C SER A 368 18.17 -14.81 -0.83
N LEU A 369 17.59 -14.04 -1.76
CA LEU A 369 17.17 -14.54 -3.07
C LEU A 369 18.35 -14.95 -3.96
N ARG A 370 19.47 -14.23 -3.89
CA ARG A 370 20.71 -14.64 -4.57
C ARG A 370 21.23 -15.96 -4.03
N GLN A 371 21.24 -16.14 -2.70
CA GLN A 371 21.63 -17.39 -2.07
C GLN A 371 20.66 -18.54 -2.43
N SER A 372 19.34 -18.29 -2.45
CA SER A 372 18.35 -19.26 -2.89
C SER A 372 18.58 -19.68 -4.34
N THR A 373 18.83 -18.73 -5.24
CA THR A 373 19.11 -18.99 -6.65
C THR A 373 20.34 -19.89 -6.81
N ALA A 374 21.44 -19.58 -6.12
CA ALA A 374 22.64 -20.42 -6.12
C ALA A 374 22.39 -21.84 -5.58
N THR A 375 21.50 -21.98 -4.58
CA THR A 375 21.11 -23.28 -4.02
C THR A 375 20.27 -24.09 -5.00
N ILE A 376 19.37 -23.43 -5.74
CA ILE A 376 18.54 -24.04 -6.78
C ILE A 376 19.39 -24.54 -7.94
N GLU A 377 20.42 -23.79 -8.34
CA GLU A 377 21.38 -24.22 -9.38
C GLU A 377 22.10 -25.51 -8.97
N ARG A 378 22.59 -25.60 -7.73
CA ARG A 378 23.19 -26.84 -7.19
C ARG A 378 22.19 -27.98 -7.12
N LEU A 379 20.93 -27.71 -6.78
CA LEU A 379 19.87 -28.72 -6.76
C LEU A 379 19.57 -29.27 -8.15
N ASN A 380 19.54 -28.40 -9.18
CA ASN A 380 19.38 -28.80 -10.57
C ASN A 380 20.55 -29.68 -11.01
N GLU A 381 21.79 -29.29 -10.73
CA GLU A 381 22.99 -30.08 -11.04
C GLU A 381 22.97 -31.47 -10.38
N ALA A 382 22.61 -31.53 -9.09
CA ALA A 382 22.48 -32.79 -8.35
C ALA A 382 21.36 -33.68 -8.94
N THR A 383 20.26 -33.08 -9.36
CA THR A 383 19.11 -33.78 -9.95
C THR A 383 19.43 -34.30 -11.35
N ASP A 384 20.15 -33.54 -12.16
CA ASP A 384 20.65 -33.98 -13.47
C ASP A 384 21.65 -35.13 -13.32
N THR A 385 22.55 -35.04 -12.34
CA THR A 385 23.51 -36.12 -12.01
C THR A 385 22.78 -37.39 -11.57
N LEU A 386 21.76 -37.25 -10.70
CA LEU A 386 20.91 -38.36 -10.28
C LEU A 386 20.20 -38.99 -11.48
N ARG A 387 19.57 -38.16 -12.33
CA ARG A 387 18.85 -38.59 -13.54
C ARG A 387 19.76 -39.39 -14.48
N ASN A 388 20.96 -38.88 -14.75
CA ASN A 388 21.94 -39.58 -15.59
C ASN A 388 22.40 -40.90 -14.96
N SER A 389 22.58 -40.93 -13.64
CA SER A 389 22.98 -42.13 -12.90
C SER A 389 21.90 -43.22 -12.90
N VAL A 390 20.61 -42.84 -12.95
CA VAL A 390 19.50 -43.79 -13.03
C VAL A 390 19.03 -44.10 -14.45
N ALA A 391 19.37 -43.28 -15.44
CA ALA A 391 19.02 -43.49 -16.84
C ALA A 391 19.72 -44.72 -17.47
N ARG A 392 20.84 -45.15 -16.90
CA ARG A 392 21.54 -46.38 -17.33
C ARG A 392 20.75 -47.66 -17.02
N PHE A 393 19.83 -47.62 -16.06
CA PHE A 393 19.05 -48.79 -15.66
C PHE A 393 17.83 -48.96 -16.55
N ARG A 394 17.67 -50.14 -17.13
CA ARG A 394 16.49 -50.50 -17.92
C ARG A 394 15.43 -51.13 -17.03
N LEU A 395 14.29 -50.45 -16.99
CA LEU A 395 13.13 -50.85 -16.22
C LEU A 395 12.17 -51.59 -17.12
N GLN A 396 11.40 -52.50 -16.53
CA GLN A 396 10.25 -53.05 -17.24
C GLN A 396 9.31 -51.88 -17.50
N SER A 397 9.07 -51.57 -18.78
CA SER A 397 8.00 -50.69 -19.16
C SER A 397 6.73 -51.32 -18.61
N ALA A 398 6.18 -50.74 -17.54
CA ALA A 398 4.81 -51.03 -17.17
C ALA A 398 4.00 -50.72 -18.43
N GLU A 399 3.41 -51.75 -19.04
CA GLU A 399 2.33 -51.57 -19.99
C GLU A 399 1.40 -50.50 -19.40
N PRO A 400 1.05 -49.44 -20.15
CA PRO A 400 0.06 -48.51 -19.66
C PRO A 400 -1.24 -49.29 -19.56
N GLN A 401 -1.57 -49.77 -18.35
CA GLN A 401 -2.95 -50.04 -17.99
C GLN A 401 -3.65 -48.68 -17.96
N GLY A 402 -4.06 -48.23 -19.14
CA GLY A 402 -5.00 -47.14 -19.25
C GLY A 402 -6.31 -47.60 -18.61
N PRO A 403 -6.86 -46.88 -17.62
CA PRO A 403 -8.29 -46.90 -17.48
C PRO A 403 -8.84 -46.22 -18.73
N GLY A 404 -9.84 -46.82 -19.36
CA GLY A 404 -10.61 -46.21 -20.42
C GLY A 404 -11.21 -44.89 -19.93
N GLY A 405 -10.48 -43.80 -20.13
CA GLY A 405 -10.92 -42.42 -19.99
C GLY A 405 -10.81 -41.78 -21.37
N ARG A 406 -11.97 -41.52 -21.96
CA ARG A 406 -12.10 -40.77 -23.23
C ARG A 406 -11.23 -39.50 -23.19
N PRO A 407 -10.72 -39.03 -24.35
CA PRO A 407 -9.99 -37.77 -24.39
C PRO A 407 -10.90 -36.64 -23.91
N SER A 408 -10.53 -36.01 -22.79
CA SER A 408 -11.08 -34.72 -22.38
C SER A 408 -10.77 -33.73 -23.49
N ALA A 409 -11.85 -33.14 -24.02
CA ALA A 409 -11.80 -32.01 -24.91
C ALA A 409 -10.85 -30.93 -24.36
N SER A 410 -9.92 -30.52 -25.21
CA SER A 410 -9.30 -29.20 -25.17
C SER A 410 -10.42 -28.15 -25.10
N LEU A 411 -10.57 -27.49 -23.98
CA LEU A 411 -11.25 -26.20 -23.89
C LEU A 411 -10.20 -25.20 -23.44
N GLU A 412 -10.11 -24.15 -24.24
CA GLU A 412 -9.13 -23.06 -24.26
C GLU A 412 -8.89 -22.38 -22.91
N PRO A 413 -7.75 -21.67 -22.75
CA PRO A 413 -7.61 -20.71 -21.66
C PRO A 413 -8.69 -19.61 -21.81
N PRO A 414 -9.28 -19.12 -20.71
CA PRO A 414 -10.27 -18.06 -20.79
C PRO A 414 -9.65 -16.81 -21.44
N SER A 415 -10.33 -16.32 -22.47
CA SER A 415 -10.06 -15.02 -23.06
C SER A 415 -10.20 -13.93 -21.98
N ARG A 416 -9.41 -12.86 -22.12
CA ARG A 416 -9.31 -11.69 -21.22
C ARG A 416 -10.61 -10.87 -21.05
N ALA A 417 -11.76 -11.40 -21.46
CA ALA A 417 -13.06 -10.75 -21.46
C ALA A 417 -13.96 -11.09 -20.23
N ASP A 418 -13.59 -12.08 -19.41
CA ASP A 418 -14.42 -12.55 -18.28
C ASP A 418 -13.88 -12.17 -16.87
N LEU A 419 -13.08 -11.11 -16.77
CA LEU A 419 -12.77 -10.52 -15.45
C LEU A 419 -13.89 -9.56 -15.05
N PRO A 420 -14.48 -9.67 -13.84
CA PRO A 420 -15.33 -8.61 -13.31
C PRO A 420 -14.49 -7.33 -13.19
N GLN A 421 -14.95 -6.25 -13.81
CA GLN A 421 -14.34 -4.93 -13.67
C GLN A 421 -14.36 -4.52 -12.18
N PRO A 422 -13.30 -3.90 -11.65
CA PRO A 422 -13.37 -3.31 -10.33
C PRO A 422 -14.38 -2.16 -10.37
N GLU A 423 -15.43 -2.25 -9.56
CA GLU A 423 -16.34 -1.14 -9.32
C GLU A 423 -15.53 0.06 -8.83
N GLY A 424 -15.42 1.06 -9.69
CA GLY A 424 -14.94 2.38 -9.31
C GLY A 424 -15.91 2.98 -8.29
N ARG A 425 -15.52 2.97 -7.02
CA ARG A 425 -16.08 3.91 -6.04
C ARG A 425 -15.65 5.31 -6.46
N VAL A 426 -16.58 5.99 -7.11
CA VAL A 426 -16.58 7.45 -7.25
C VAL A 426 -16.59 8.02 -5.83
N LEU A 427 -15.50 8.69 -5.47
CA LEU A 427 -15.47 9.66 -4.39
C LEU A 427 -16.16 10.91 -4.93
N ASP A 428 -17.39 11.16 -4.48
CA ASP A 428 -18.00 12.48 -4.63
C ASP A 428 -17.45 13.42 -3.56
N ALA A 429 -17.09 14.60 -4.06
CA ALA A 429 -16.71 15.90 -3.46
C ALA A 429 -16.79 16.11 -1.93
#